data_AF-A0A1F8V5T6-F1
#
_entry.id   AF-A0A1F8V5T6-F1
#
_cell.length_a   1.000
_cell.length_b   1.000
_cell.length_c   1.000
_cell.angle_alpha   90.00
_cell.angle_beta   90.00
_cell.angle_gamma   90.00
#
_symmetry.space_group_name_H-M   'P 1'
#
loop_
_entity.id
_entity.type
_entity.pdbx_description
1 polymer ?
#
loop_
_entity_poly.entity_id
_entity_poly.type
_entity_poly.pdbx_seq_one_letter_code
_entity_poly.pdbx_strand_id
1 'polypeptide(L)'
;MKHSKLKLPRTLIIAILCLALLFSATIVVYANNDNFRDTIDDILSLFINTDMQKFFIDAEDFKPYENDFKTIVDILTDYHDNIGSNEYTAFGVNYNDEKHVLSYKGTDIELSDSEQKSLENVVNVYKQHKDGNLYAIYVYEDSVYFTIPSGQYALVYKPDSNAPTSLFENDDDVNVERINDFWYNVSYVIK
;
A
#
# COMPACT_ATOMS: atom_id res chain seq x y z
N MET A 1 -5.97 53.05 -20.48
CA MET A 1 -5.65 51.99 -21.46
C MET A 1 -6.94 51.35 -21.95
N LYS A 2 -7.24 51.45 -23.25
CA LYS A 2 -8.37 50.71 -23.87
C LYS A 2 -7.86 49.32 -24.28
N HIS A 3 -8.33 48.27 -23.64
CA HIS A 3 -8.09 46.90 -24.11
C HIS A 3 -8.90 46.67 -25.40
N SER A 4 -8.22 46.56 -26.54
CA SER A 4 -8.86 46.10 -27.78
C SER A 4 -9.17 44.61 -27.62
N LYS A 5 -10.46 44.25 -27.73
CA LYS A 5 -10.88 42.85 -27.77
C LYS A 5 -10.39 42.26 -29.10
N LEU A 6 -9.45 41.32 -29.03
CA LEU A 6 -9.01 40.54 -30.18
C LEU A 6 -10.22 39.79 -30.76
N LYS A 7 -10.65 40.16 -31.97
CA LYS A 7 -11.72 39.45 -32.68
C LYS A 7 -11.08 38.36 -33.52
N LEU A 8 -11.21 37.10 -33.09
CA LEU A 8 -10.76 35.98 -33.91
C LEU A 8 -11.56 35.96 -35.24
N PRO A 9 -10.90 35.73 -36.38
CA PRO A 9 -11.59 35.59 -37.66
C PRO A 9 -12.50 34.35 -37.62
N ARG A 10 -13.71 34.47 -38.17
CA ARG A 10 -14.74 33.41 -38.15
C ARG A 10 -14.24 32.08 -38.69
N THR A 11 -13.34 32.11 -39.66
CA THR A 11 -12.69 30.92 -40.25
C THR A 11 -11.86 30.15 -39.24
N LEU A 12 -11.17 30.82 -38.32
CA LEU A 12 -10.37 30.19 -37.26
C LEU A 12 -11.26 29.57 -36.18
N ILE A 13 -12.38 30.21 -35.85
CA ILE A 13 -13.37 29.66 -34.90
C ILE A 13 -13.99 28.38 -35.47
N ILE A 14 -14.34 28.38 -36.76
CA ILE A 14 -14.90 27.20 -37.44
C ILE A 14 -13.87 26.08 -37.51
N ALA A 15 -12.60 26.38 -37.80
CA ALA A 15 -11.54 25.38 -37.81
C ALA A 15 -11.32 24.71 -36.44
N ILE A 16 -11.37 25.50 -35.35
CA ILE A 16 -11.26 24.97 -33.97
C ILE A 16 -12.46 24.09 -33.63
N LEU A 17 -13.68 24.49 -33.98
CA LEU A 17 -14.88 23.69 -33.75
C LEU A 17 -14.87 22.38 -34.56
N CYS A 18 -14.43 22.42 -35.82
CA CYS A 18 -14.26 21.22 -36.63
C CYS A 18 -13.18 20.28 -36.05
N LEU A 19 -12.06 20.82 -35.55
CA LEU A 19 -11.04 20.00 -34.88
C LEU A 19 -11.58 19.36 -33.60
N ALA A 20 -12.33 20.12 -32.78
CA ALA A 20 -12.92 19.61 -31.55
C ALA A 20 -13.97 18.53 -31.82
N LEU A 21 -14.77 18.68 -32.88
CA LEU A 21 -15.75 17.67 -33.33
C LEU A 21 -15.09 16.44 -33.94
N LEU A 22 -13.99 16.60 -34.67
CA LEU A 22 -13.22 15.48 -35.19
C LEU A 22 -12.56 14.69 -34.05
N PHE A 23 -12.03 15.38 -33.02
CA PHE A 23 -11.47 14.75 -31.82
C PHE A 23 -12.52 14.03 -30.99
N SER A 24 -13.72 14.60 -30.83
CA SER A 24 -14.79 13.93 -30.10
C SER A 24 -15.35 12.73 -30.86
N ALA A 25 -15.44 12.81 -32.19
CA ALA A 25 -15.86 11.69 -33.02
C ALA A 25 -14.84 10.54 -33.02
N THR A 26 -13.53 10.82 -33.03
CA THR A 26 -12.52 9.76 -32.86
C THR A 26 -12.57 9.16 -31.46
N ILE A 27 -12.69 9.97 -30.40
CA ILE A 27 -12.82 9.43 -29.04
C ILE A 27 -14.04 8.51 -28.91
N VAL A 28 -15.18 8.86 -29.51
CA VAL A 28 -16.40 8.01 -29.47
C VAL A 28 -16.25 6.73 -30.29
N VAL A 29 -15.56 6.78 -31.43
CA VAL A 29 -15.29 5.58 -32.27
C VAL A 29 -14.28 4.66 -31.59
N TYR A 30 -13.24 5.20 -30.95
CA TYR A 30 -12.27 4.42 -30.19
C TYR A 30 -12.86 3.89 -28.88
N ALA A 31 -13.69 4.66 -28.18
CA ALA A 31 -14.34 4.24 -26.94
C ALA A 31 -15.41 3.13 -27.12
N ASN A 32 -15.79 2.77 -28.35
CA ASN A 32 -16.65 1.63 -28.66
C ASN A 32 -15.89 0.44 -29.26
N ASN A 33 -14.56 0.51 -29.31
CA ASN A 33 -13.70 -0.60 -29.69
C ASN A 33 -13.22 -1.26 -28.40
N ASP A 34 -13.64 -2.50 -28.15
CA ASP A 34 -13.28 -3.24 -26.93
C ASP A 34 -11.76 -3.27 -26.73
N ASN A 35 -10.97 -3.43 -27.79
CA ASN A 35 -9.51 -3.39 -27.72
C ASN A 35 -8.94 -2.06 -27.19
N PHE A 36 -9.62 -0.93 -27.45
CA PHE A 36 -9.17 0.37 -26.96
C PHE A 36 -9.55 0.57 -25.49
N ARG A 37 -10.70 0.04 -25.05
CA ARG A 37 -11.04 0.01 -23.62
C ARG A 37 -10.06 -0.84 -22.85
N ASP A 38 -9.78 -2.06 -23.33
CA ASP A 38 -8.80 -2.96 -22.73
C ASP A 38 -7.42 -2.29 -22.65
N THR A 39 -6.98 -1.58 -23.69
CA THR A 39 -5.71 -0.84 -23.67
C THR A 39 -5.71 0.31 -22.66
N ILE A 40 -6.82 1.03 -22.49
CA ILE A 40 -6.92 2.11 -21.49
C ILE A 40 -6.95 1.53 -20.09
N ASP A 41 -7.67 0.44 -19.87
CA ASP A 41 -7.71 -0.28 -18.60
C ASP A 41 -6.31 -0.80 -18.24
N ASP A 42 -5.60 -1.46 -19.16
CA ASP A 42 -4.20 -1.90 -18.96
C ASP A 42 -3.26 -0.75 -18.57
N ILE A 43 -3.40 0.42 -19.23
CA ILE A 43 -2.60 1.61 -18.93
C ILE A 43 -2.94 2.14 -17.54
N LEU A 44 -4.22 2.21 -17.18
CA LEU A 44 -4.67 2.66 -15.87
C LEU A 44 -4.19 1.71 -14.76
N SER A 45 -4.32 0.39 -14.95
CA SER A 45 -3.80 -0.61 -14.02
C SER A 45 -2.28 -0.47 -13.85
N LEU A 46 -1.51 -0.24 -14.93
CA LEU A 46 -0.07 0.02 -14.84
C LEU A 46 0.26 1.28 -14.02
N PHE A 47 -0.44 2.39 -14.24
CA PHE A 47 -0.24 3.62 -13.47
C PHE A 47 -0.56 3.42 -11.98
N ILE A 48 -1.68 2.76 -11.69
CA ILE A 48 -2.12 2.51 -10.31
C ILE A 48 -1.16 1.54 -9.61
N ASN A 49 -0.73 0.47 -10.26
CA ASN A 49 0.23 -0.49 -9.70
C ASN A 49 1.61 0.16 -9.46
N THR A 50 2.02 1.10 -10.33
CA THR A 50 3.24 1.90 -10.10
C THR A 50 3.09 2.83 -8.89
N ASP A 51 1.92 3.46 -8.73
CA ASP A 51 1.63 4.29 -7.56
C ASP A 51 1.60 3.49 -6.26
N MET A 52 1.28 2.19 -6.30
CA MET A 52 1.32 1.29 -5.13
C MET A 52 2.75 0.93 -4.69
N GLN A 53 3.71 0.88 -5.61
CA GLN A 53 5.12 0.62 -5.28
C GLN A 53 5.73 1.72 -4.41
N LYS A 54 5.14 2.92 -4.34
CA LYS A 54 5.63 4.00 -3.46
C LYS A 54 5.60 3.63 -1.97
N PHE A 55 4.83 2.60 -1.60
CA PHE A 55 4.69 2.12 -0.23
C PHE A 55 5.66 0.98 0.10
N PHE A 56 6.35 0.42 -0.90
CA PHE A 56 7.21 -0.73 -0.71
C PHE A 56 8.40 -0.32 0.12
N ILE A 57 8.72 -1.15 1.12
CA ILE A 57 9.97 -1.03 1.86
C ILE A 57 11.00 -1.79 1.04
N ASP A 58 11.90 -1.06 0.40
CA ASP A 58 12.97 -1.65 -0.39
C ASP A 58 13.92 -2.45 0.50
N ALA A 59 14.59 -3.46 -0.08
CA ALA A 59 15.50 -4.31 0.68
C ALA A 59 16.64 -3.55 1.37
N GLU A 60 17.08 -2.42 0.79
CA GLU A 60 18.11 -1.56 1.36
C GLU A 60 17.61 -0.78 2.59
N ASP A 61 16.35 -0.33 2.56
CA ASP A 61 15.70 0.35 3.69
C ASP A 61 15.30 -0.64 4.78
N PHE A 62 14.95 -1.87 4.41
CA PHE A 62 14.58 -2.94 5.36
C PHE A 62 15.77 -3.44 6.17
N LYS A 63 16.89 -3.74 5.50
CA LYS A 63 18.03 -4.50 6.08
C LYS A 63 18.59 -3.93 7.39
N PRO A 64 18.74 -2.61 7.59
CA PRO A 64 19.22 -2.06 8.86
C PRO A 64 18.27 -2.31 10.04
N TYR A 65 16.98 -2.51 9.77
CA TYR A 65 15.91 -2.63 10.76
C TYR A 65 15.30 -4.03 10.82
N GLU A 66 15.82 -5.00 10.08
CA GLU A 66 15.30 -6.38 10.03
C GLU A 66 15.13 -6.99 11.43
N ASN A 67 16.08 -6.75 12.33
CA ASN A 67 15.99 -7.23 13.72
C ASN A 67 14.89 -6.52 14.52
N ASP A 68 14.63 -5.23 14.25
CA ASP A 68 13.55 -4.50 14.91
C ASP A 68 12.19 -5.05 14.45
N PHE A 69 12.04 -5.28 13.14
CA PHE A 69 10.88 -5.96 12.59
C PHE A 69 10.68 -7.35 13.17
N LYS A 70 11.75 -8.14 13.27
CA LYS A 70 11.69 -9.49 13.86
C LYS A 70 11.35 -9.47 15.34
N THR A 71 11.83 -8.48 16.09
CA THR A 71 11.44 -8.28 17.51
C THR A 71 9.93 -8.08 17.63
N ILE A 72 9.33 -7.26 16.76
CA ILE A 72 7.86 -7.07 16.77
C ILE A 72 7.11 -8.34 16.36
N VAL A 73 7.62 -9.09 15.37
CA VAL A 73 7.07 -10.40 15.01
C VAL A 73 7.04 -11.34 16.22
N ASP A 74 8.15 -11.45 16.95
CA ASP A 74 8.28 -12.36 18.08
C ASP A 74 7.32 -11.99 19.20
N ILE A 75 7.23 -10.70 19.57
CA ILE A 75 6.28 -10.20 20.57
C ILE A 75 4.84 -10.55 20.20
N LEU A 76 4.44 -10.29 18.95
CA LEU A 76 3.04 -10.46 18.54
C LEU A 76 2.66 -11.93 18.36
N THR A 77 3.60 -12.77 17.93
CA THR A 77 3.40 -14.22 17.84
C THR A 77 3.28 -14.82 19.23
N ASP A 78 4.18 -14.48 20.16
CA ASP A 78 4.11 -14.92 21.55
C ASP A 78 2.80 -14.44 22.21
N TYR A 79 2.39 -13.20 21.95
CA TYR A 79 1.13 -12.67 22.48
C TYR A 79 -0.09 -13.42 21.91
N HIS A 80 -0.11 -13.68 20.60
CA HIS A 80 -1.16 -14.42 19.90
C HIS A 80 -1.32 -15.84 20.48
N ASP A 81 -0.21 -16.54 20.70
CA ASP A 81 -0.21 -17.87 21.30
C ASP A 81 -0.72 -17.85 22.75
N ASN A 82 -0.29 -16.86 23.53
CA ASN A 82 -0.68 -16.72 24.94
C ASN A 82 -2.17 -16.40 25.14
N ILE A 83 -2.80 -15.68 24.20
CA ILE A 83 -4.26 -15.47 24.24
C ILE A 83 -5.04 -16.67 23.71
N GLY A 84 -4.35 -17.70 23.18
CA GLY A 84 -4.95 -18.93 22.67
C GLY A 84 -5.87 -18.72 21.46
N SER A 85 -5.58 -17.72 20.63
CA SER A 85 -6.37 -17.46 19.43
C SER A 85 -5.95 -18.44 18.34
N ASN A 86 -6.91 -19.17 17.77
CA ASN A 86 -6.70 -19.90 16.51
C ASN A 86 -7.16 -19.07 15.30
N GLU A 87 -7.55 -17.82 15.55
CA GLU A 87 -8.13 -16.91 14.58
C GLU A 87 -7.21 -15.70 14.36
N TYR A 88 -7.42 -15.07 13.22
CA TYR A 88 -6.81 -13.80 12.84
C TYR A 88 -6.81 -12.77 13.98
N THR A 89 -5.62 -12.31 14.37
CA THR A 89 -5.46 -11.36 15.49
C THR A 89 -4.96 -10.01 14.99
N ALA A 90 -5.70 -8.95 15.30
CA ALA A 90 -5.37 -7.58 14.94
C ALA A 90 -4.79 -6.80 16.12
N PHE A 91 -3.62 -6.22 15.92
CA PHE A 91 -2.92 -5.33 16.85
C PHE A 91 -2.90 -3.91 16.28
N GLY A 92 -3.38 -2.95 17.05
CA GLY A 92 -3.34 -1.54 16.66
C GLY A 92 -2.00 -0.91 17.01
N VAL A 93 -1.45 -0.11 16.10
CA VAL A 93 -0.28 0.75 16.35
C VAL A 93 -0.77 2.17 16.58
N ASN A 94 -0.68 2.64 17.82
CA ASN A 94 -1.18 3.95 18.22
C ASN A 94 -0.05 4.85 18.71
N TYR A 95 -0.33 6.14 18.88
CA TYR A 95 0.56 7.07 19.55
C TYR A 95 -0.12 7.60 20.82
N ASN A 96 0.45 7.29 21.99
CA ASN A 96 -0.06 7.67 23.31
C ASN A 96 1.12 8.09 24.20
N ASP A 97 0.89 9.06 25.11
CA ASP A 97 1.90 9.52 26.08
C ASP A 97 3.30 9.77 25.47
N GLU A 98 3.32 10.45 24.32
CA GLU A 98 4.54 10.81 23.57
C GLU A 98 5.36 9.63 23.01
N LYS A 99 4.76 8.45 22.87
CA LYS A 99 5.39 7.27 22.24
C LYS A 99 4.40 6.43 21.44
N HIS A 100 4.89 5.58 20.54
CA HIS A 100 4.06 4.58 19.87
C HIS A 100 3.80 3.40 20.81
N VAL A 101 2.61 2.82 20.72
CA VAL A 101 2.21 1.66 21.52
C VAL A 101 1.54 0.61 20.64
N LEU A 102 1.80 -0.67 20.94
CA LEU A 102 1.01 -1.78 20.44
C LEU A 102 -0.20 -1.96 21.33
N SER A 103 -1.35 -2.28 20.75
CA SER A 103 -2.58 -2.48 21.51
C SER A 103 -3.40 -3.65 20.98
N TYR A 104 -4.05 -4.37 21.88
CA TYR A 104 -4.99 -5.44 21.57
C TYR A 104 -6.32 -5.17 22.27
N LYS A 105 -7.42 -5.15 21.52
CA LYS A 105 -8.79 -4.86 22.04
C LYS A 105 -8.83 -3.60 22.92
N GLY A 106 -8.08 -2.57 22.54
CA GLY A 106 -8.02 -1.27 23.25
C GLY A 106 -7.18 -1.28 24.53
N THR A 107 -6.42 -2.34 24.79
CA THR A 107 -5.46 -2.41 25.90
C THR A 107 -4.03 -2.36 25.35
N ASP A 108 -3.21 -1.47 25.89
CA ASP A 108 -1.81 -1.35 25.51
C ASP A 108 -1.02 -2.58 25.96
N ILE A 109 -0.15 -3.06 25.08
CA ILE A 109 0.80 -4.14 25.35
C ILE A 109 2.04 -3.52 25.98
N GLU A 110 2.41 -3.98 27.17
CA GLU A 110 3.62 -3.51 27.84
C GLU A 110 4.87 -4.04 27.12
N LEU A 111 5.74 -3.11 26.73
CA LEU A 111 7.01 -3.39 26.07
C LEU A 111 8.15 -2.96 26.97
N SER A 112 9.22 -3.76 27.01
CA SER A 112 10.51 -3.33 27.56
C SER A 112 11.11 -2.18 26.75
N ASP A 113 12.07 -1.46 27.34
CA ASP A 113 12.73 -0.33 26.67
C ASP A 113 13.35 -0.69 25.30
N SER A 114 13.89 -1.91 25.17
CA SER A 114 14.43 -2.41 23.90
C SER A 114 13.35 -2.66 22.86
N GLU A 115 12.25 -3.30 23.25
CA GLU A 115 11.13 -3.62 22.36
C GLU A 115 10.39 -2.35 21.92
N GLN A 116 10.24 -1.40 22.85
CA GLN A 116 9.71 -0.07 22.58
C GLN A 116 10.57 0.65 21.53
N LYS A 117 11.90 0.58 21.65
CA LYS A 117 12.81 1.17 20.66
C LYS A 117 12.67 0.50 19.29
N SER A 118 12.51 -0.81 19.24
CA SER A 118 12.26 -1.53 17.99
C SER A 118 10.94 -1.10 17.34
N LEU A 119 9.88 -0.91 18.13
CA LEU A 119 8.60 -0.38 17.61
C LEU A 119 8.78 1.03 17.02
N GLU A 120 9.48 1.91 17.72
CA GLU A 120 9.76 3.27 17.23
C GLU A 120 10.54 3.24 15.91
N ASN A 121 11.57 2.40 15.81
CA ASN A 121 12.34 2.23 14.58
C ASN A 121 11.45 1.75 13.43
N VAL A 122 10.66 0.69 13.65
CA VAL A 122 9.72 0.14 12.65
C VAL A 122 8.73 1.21 12.18
N VAL A 123 8.11 1.95 13.10
CA VAL A 123 7.19 3.04 12.73
C VAL A 123 7.92 4.14 11.94
N ASN A 124 9.15 4.47 12.31
CA ASN A 124 9.94 5.47 11.61
C ASN A 124 10.36 5.03 10.20
N VAL A 125 10.54 3.74 9.92
CA VAL A 125 10.74 3.23 8.56
C VAL A 125 9.53 3.58 7.70
N TYR A 126 8.31 3.26 8.15
CA TYR A 126 7.10 3.59 7.39
C TYR A 126 6.96 5.08 7.10
N LYS A 127 7.29 5.94 8.08
CA LYS A 127 7.23 7.40 7.93
C LYS A 127 8.22 7.98 6.92
N GLN A 128 9.25 7.25 6.53
CA GLN A 128 10.20 7.69 5.48
C GLN A 128 9.58 7.60 4.08
N HIS A 129 8.56 6.75 3.90
CA HIS A 129 7.86 6.60 2.63
C HIS A 129 6.67 7.56 2.54
N LYS A 130 6.42 8.08 1.34
CA LYS A 130 5.31 9.02 1.09
C LYS A 130 3.98 8.32 1.36
N ASP A 131 3.19 8.89 2.26
CA ASP A 131 1.91 8.33 2.75
C ASP A 131 2.07 7.00 3.52
N GLY A 132 3.30 6.60 3.87
CA GLY A 132 3.60 5.44 4.70
C GLY A 132 3.28 5.73 6.15
N ASN A 133 2.32 5.01 6.71
CA ASN A 133 2.01 5.04 8.12
C ASN A 133 1.68 3.62 8.57
N LEU A 134 2.37 3.11 9.58
CA LEU A 134 2.03 1.81 10.14
C LEU A 134 0.72 1.95 10.92
N TYR A 135 -0.30 1.19 10.54
CA TYR A 135 -1.64 1.29 11.11
C TYR A 135 -1.97 0.12 12.04
N ALA A 136 -1.84 -1.08 11.51
CA ALA A 136 -2.17 -2.31 12.21
C ALA A 136 -1.18 -3.40 11.84
N ILE A 137 -0.95 -4.30 12.79
CA ILE A 137 -0.16 -5.50 12.57
C ILE A 137 -1.07 -6.69 12.83
N TYR A 138 -1.06 -7.65 11.92
CA TYR A 138 -1.92 -8.82 12.00
C TYR A 138 -1.10 -10.10 12.13
N VAL A 139 -1.61 -11.05 12.90
CA VAL A 139 -1.01 -12.39 13.05
C VAL A 139 -2.04 -13.43 12.63
N TYR A 140 -1.63 -14.32 11.71
CA TYR A 140 -2.45 -15.42 11.19
C TYR A 140 -1.57 -16.50 10.57
N GLU A 141 -1.83 -17.78 10.89
CA GLU A 141 -1.12 -18.94 10.34
C GLU A 141 0.41 -18.73 10.28
N ASP A 142 1.02 -18.42 11.43
CA ASP A 142 2.45 -18.14 11.60
C ASP A 142 3.02 -16.96 10.79
N SER A 143 2.15 -16.20 10.13
CA SER A 143 2.50 -15.04 9.30
C SER A 143 2.14 -13.74 10.01
N VAL A 144 2.98 -12.70 9.83
CA VAL A 144 2.78 -11.38 10.43
C VAL A 144 2.73 -10.31 9.34
N TYR A 145 1.66 -9.52 9.34
CA TYR A 145 1.35 -8.54 8.30
C TYR A 145 1.41 -7.13 8.88
N PHE A 146 2.38 -6.33 8.47
CA PHE A 146 2.52 -4.93 8.86
C PHE A 146 1.86 -4.03 7.80
N THR A 147 0.72 -3.44 8.16
CA THR A 147 -0.19 -2.82 7.18
C THR A 147 -0.30 -1.31 7.32
N ILE A 148 -0.67 -0.66 6.21
CA ILE A 148 -0.96 0.77 6.15
C ILE A 148 -2.48 1.03 6.21
N PRO A 149 -2.97 2.25 6.53
CA PRO A 149 -4.39 2.54 6.71
C PRO A 149 -5.29 2.19 5.51
N SER A 150 -4.75 2.21 4.28
CA SER A 150 -5.54 1.86 3.10
C SER A 150 -5.80 0.35 2.98
N GLY A 151 -5.05 -0.48 3.71
CA GLY A 151 -5.09 -1.94 3.58
C GLY A 151 -4.57 -2.46 2.24
N GLN A 152 -4.02 -1.61 1.38
CA GLN A 152 -3.62 -1.97 0.03
C GLN A 152 -2.20 -2.54 -0.08
N TYR A 153 -1.44 -2.47 1.01
CA TYR A 153 -0.06 -2.94 1.11
C TYR A 153 0.21 -3.51 2.50
N ALA A 154 1.03 -4.55 2.55
CA ALA A 154 1.65 -5.05 3.76
C ALA A 154 3.10 -5.46 3.51
N LEU A 155 3.95 -5.20 4.50
CA LEU A 155 5.19 -5.96 4.67
C LEU A 155 4.83 -7.23 5.43
N VAL A 156 5.18 -8.39 4.88
CA VAL A 156 4.76 -9.69 5.40
C VAL A 156 5.97 -10.50 5.82
N TYR A 157 5.99 -10.90 7.09
CA TYR A 157 6.83 -11.99 7.57
C TYR A 157 6.09 -13.31 7.38
N LYS A 158 6.67 -14.22 6.61
CA LYS A 158 6.16 -15.57 6.40
C LYS A 158 7.33 -16.55 6.53
N PRO A 159 7.42 -17.29 7.64
CA PRO A 159 8.55 -18.19 7.90
C PRO A 159 8.48 -19.47 7.07
N ASP A 160 7.30 -19.84 6.59
CA ASP A 160 7.18 -20.92 5.61
C ASP A 160 7.80 -20.46 4.27
N SER A 161 8.40 -21.39 3.53
CA SER A 161 9.12 -21.07 2.29
C SER A 161 8.19 -20.69 1.12
N ASN A 162 6.88 -20.57 1.35
CA ASN A 162 5.93 -20.23 0.32
C ASN A 162 5.65 -18.73 0.35
N ALA A 163 5.62 -18.11 -0.82
CA ALA A 163 5.22 -16.71 -0.93
C ALA A 163 3.77 -16.54 -0.47
N PRO A 164 3.40 -15.41 0.16
CA PRO A 164 2.01 -15.08 0.44
C PRO A 164 1.20 -15.09 -0.86
N THR A 165 0.01 -15.69 -0.85
CA THR A 165 -0.90 -15.69 -2.01
C THR A 165 -2.01 -14.64 -1.89
N SER A 166 -2.11 -13.97 -0.74
CA SER A 166 -3.09 -12.93 -0.47
C SER A 166 -2.60 -12.00 0.65
N LEU A 167 -3.18 -10.80 0.73
CA LEU A 167 -2.99 -9.87 1.86
C LEU A 167 -3.86 -10.22 3.06
N PHE A 168 -5.03 -10.81 2.80
CA PHE A 168 -6.06 -11.23 3.75
C PHE A 168 -6.79 -12.47 3.19
N GLU A 169 -7.77 -13.05 3.90
CA GLU A 169 -8.49 -14.28 3.50
C GLU A 169 -9.26 -14.21 2.15
N ASN A 170 -9.19 -13.11 1.41
CA ASN A 170 -9.87 -12.97 0.11
C ASN A 170 -8.99 -13.44 -1.06
N ASP A 171 -9.64 -14.04 -2.07
CA ASP A 171 -9.09 -14.46 -3.38
C ASP A 171 -8.74 -13.27 -4.30
N ASP A 172 -8.20 -12.20 -3.74
CA ASP A 172 -7.80 -11.03 -4.53
C ASP A 172 -6.42 -11.27 -5.15
N ASP A 173 -6.24 -10.85 -6.41
CA ASP A 173 -4.92 -10.88 -7.04
C ASP A 173 -3.96 -9.95 -6.30
N VAL A 174 -2.82 -10.49 -5.87
CA VAL A 174 -1.76 -9.74 -5.21
C VAL A 174 -0.48 -9.72 -6.04
N ASN A 175 0.22 -8.59 -5.98
CA ASN A 175 1.61 -8.50 -6.37
C ASN A 175 2.48 -8.83 -5.16
N VAL A 176 3.44 -9.73 -5.35
CA VAL A 176 4.34 -10.20 -4.29
C VAL A 176 5.78 -9.98 -4.73
N GLU A 177 6.51 -9.18 -3.97
CA GLU A 177 7.92 -8.93 -4.17
C GLU A 177 8.71 -9.41 -2.96
N ARG A 178 9.63 -10.34 -3.20
CA ARG A 178 10.44 -10.93 -2.14
C ARG A 178 11.58 -9.98 -1.75
N ILE A 179 11.70 -9.69 -0.46
CA ILE A 179 12.83 -8.95 0.11
C ILE A 179 13.96 -9.92 0.46
N ASN A 180 13.63 -10.98 1.20
CA ASN A 180 14.57 -12.05 1.55
C ASN A 180 13.84 -13.39 1.78
N ASP A 181 14.46 -14.35 2.47
CA ASP A 181 13.89 -15.69 2.68
C ASP A 181 12.51 -15.70 3.35
N PHE A 182 12.23 -14.75 4.24
CA PHE A 182 11.01 -14.75 5.06
C PHE A 182 10.19 -13.46 4.93
N TRP A 183 10.70 -12.47 4.20
CA TRP A 183 10.10 -11.14 4.11
C TRP A 183 9.65 -10.80 2.69
N TYR A 184 8.43 -10.30 2.57
CA TYR A 184 7.77 -10.00 1.30
C TYR A 184 7.04 -8.65 1.37
N ASN A 185 7.17 -7.84 0.33
CA ASN A 185 6.24 -6.76 0.03
C ASN A 185 5.02 -7.37 -0.68
N VAL A 186 3.82 -7.10 -0.18
CA VAL A 186 2.58 -7.60 -0.78
C VAL A 186 1.63 -6.42 -0.99
N SER A 187 1.05 -6.31 -2.17
CA SER A 187 0.03 -5.29 -2.49
C SER A 187 -1.08 -5.87 -3.35
N TYR A 188 -2.28 -5.29 -3.31
CA TYR A 188 -3.32 -5.65 -4.27
C TYR A 188 -2.95 -5.25 -5.70
N VAL A 189 -3.34 -6.07 -6.67
CA VAL A 189 -3.36 -5.70 -8.08
C VAL A 189 -4.69 -5.02 -8.36
N ILE A 190 -4.66 -3.74 -8.72
CA ILE A 190 -5.88 -3.04 -9.12
C ILE A 190 -6.12 -3.35 -10.60
N LYS A 191 -7.18 -4.11 -10.87
CA LYS A 191 -7.71 -4.40 -12.20
C LYS A 191 -8.58 -3.24 -12.68
#